data_AF-A0A383RR56-F1
#
_entry.id   AF-A0A383RR56-F1
#
_cell.length_a   1.000
_cell.length_b   1.000
_cell.length_c   1.000
_cell.angle_alpha   90.00
_cell.angle_beta   90.00
_cell.angle_gamma   90.00
#
_symmetry.space_group_name_H-M   'P 1'
#
loop_
_entity.id
_entity.type
_entity.pdbx_description
1 polymer ?
#
loop_
_entity_poly.entity_id
_entity_poly.type
_entity_poly.pdbx_seq_one_letter_code
_entity_poly.pdbx_strand_id
1 'polypeptide(L)'
;MLGLDQSCPEPAPLKRFLPVIVLLVCLPLWLGASYGVRYGLMEDAQWVGLCGVPGEYWQCQVRALLGLGIHFQVIAWGALGLALLAQVVPRKAGWYLAGVALVLGIPALVLYTASIAVFAVVLAGLRLVRQPAPAKVA
;
A
#
# COMPACT_ATOMS: atom_id res chain seq x y z
N MET A 1 54.79 -8.89 -18.56
CA MET A 1 53.53 -8.48 -19.22
C MET A 1 52.40 -9.33 -18.61
N LEU A 2 51.93 -8.95 -17.42
CA LEU A 2 50.79 -9.62 -16.76
C LEU A 2 49.50 -8.93 -17.22
N GLY A 3 48.60 -9.72 -17.81
CA GLY A 3 47.26 -9.29 -18.20
C GLY A 3 46.41 -9.00 -16.97
N LEU A 4 46.28 -7.71 -16.65
CA LEU A 4 45.19 -7.18 -15.83
C LEU A 4 43.96 -7.04 -16.73
N ASP A 5 43.30 -8.16 -17.01
CA ASP A 5 41.93 -8.16 -17.53
C ASP A 5 41.02 -7.71 -16.38
N GLN A 6 40.93 -6.38 -16.23
CA GLN A 6 39.96 -5.72 -15.37
C GLN A 6 38.56 -6.04 -15.89
N SER A 7 37.99 -7.14 -15.39
CA SER A 7 36.55 -7.34 -15.31
C SER A 7 35.95 -6.24 -14.42
N CYS A 8 35.79 -5.03 -14.97
CA CYS A 8 34.93 -4.03 -14.37
C CYS A 8 33.50 -4.57 -14.47
N PRO A 9 32.78 -4.81 -13.36
CA PRO A 9 31.36 -5.12 -13.44
C PRO A 9 30.65 -3.89 -14.04
N GLU A 10 30.00 -4.05 -15.20
CA GLU A 10 29.16 -3.01 -15.77
C GLU A 10 28.17 -2.52 -14.70
N PRO A 11 28.10 -1.20 -14.42
CA PRO A 11 27.08 -0.68 -13.53
C PRO A 11 25.72 -0.91 -14.20
N ALA A 12 24.96 -1.88 -13.69
CA ALA A 12 23.62 -2.16 -14.16
C ALA A 12 22.78 -0.87 -14.17
N PRO A 13 22.02 -0.59 -15.25
CA PRO A 13 21.41 0.71 -15.45
C PRO A 13 20.42 1.04 -14.32
N LEU A 14 20.51 2.26 -13.78
CA LEU A 14 19.68 2.78 -12.68
C LEU A 14 18.17 2.54 -12.88
N LYS A 15 17.70 2.49 -14.13
CA LYS A 15 16.31 2.18 -14.51
C LYS A 15 15.82 0.81 -14.02
N ARG A 16 16.71 -0.17 -13.85
CA ARG A 16 16.37 -1.51 -13.35
C ARG A 16 16.10 -1.53 -11.84
N PHE A 17 16.81 -0.69 -11.09
CA PHE A 17 16.67 -0.58 -9.63
C PHE A 17 15.67 0.48 -9.20
N LEU A 18 15.36 1.45 -10.07
CA LEU A 18 14.37 2.50 -9.79
C LEU A 18 13.04 1.98 -9.20
N PRO A 19 12.37 0.93 -9.74
CA PRO A 19 11.13 0.43 -9.14
C PRO A 19 11.35 -0.15 -7.74
N VAL A 20 12.50 -0.77 -7.49
CA VAL A 20 12.87 -1.33 -6.18
C VAL A 20 13.15 -0.22 -5.17
N ILE A 21 13.85 0.83 -5.58
CA ILE A 21 14.12 2.01 -4.73
C ILE A 21 12.81 2.71 -4.39
N VAL A 22 11.93 2.95 -5.37
CA VAL A 22 10.61 3.55 -5.14
C VAL A 22 9.82 2.69 -4.15
N LEU A 23 9.81 1.36 -4.31
CA LEU A 23 9.17 0.46 -3.37
C LEU A 23 9.78 0.58 -1.96
N LEU A 24 11.11 0.52 -1.84
CA LEU A 24 11.84 0.59 -0.58
C LEU A 24 11.66 1.93 0.16
N VAL A 25 11.33 3.01 -0.53
CA VAL A 25 11.07 4.31 0.09
C VAL A 25 9.57 4.51 0.38
N CYS A 26 8.71 4.27 -0.61
CA CYS A 26 7.28 4.48 -0.46
C CYS A 26 6.65 3.52 0.55
N LEU A 27 7.09 2.25 0.59
CA LEU A 27 6.54 1.25 1.49
C LEU A 27 6.72 1.61 2.97
N PRO A 28 7.95 1.85 3.48
CA PRO A 28 8.13 2.24 4.88
C PRO A 28 7.52 3.60 5.20
N LEU A 29 7.52 4.55 4.26
CA LEU A 29 6.85 5.84 4.46
C LEU A 29 5.35 5.65 4.68
N TRP A 30 4.72 4.81 3.87
CA TRP A 30 3.29 4.53 3.97
C TRP A 30 2.92 3.70 5.21
N LEU A 31 3.77 2.75 5.57
CA LEU A 31 3.69 2.02 6.85
C LEU A 31 3.81 2.98 8.03
N GLY A 32 4.81 3.86 8.03
CA GLY A 32 5.02 4.87 9.07
C GLY A 32 3.83 5.81 9.22
N ALA A 33 3.27 6.29 8.11
CA ALA A 33 2.06 7.09 8.12
C ALA A 33 0.86 6.32 8.71
N SER A 34 0.66 5.06 8.31
CA SER A 34 -0.42 4.20 8.83
C SER A 34 -0.27 3.92 10.32
N TYR A 35 0.96 3.69 10.78
CA TYR A 35 1.29 3.52 12.20
C TYR A 35 1.10 4.80 12.99
N GLY A 36 1.46 5.95 12.42
CA GLY A 36 1.21 7.27 13.02
C GLY A 36 -0.28 7.52 13.22
N VAL A 37 -1.14 7.14 12.27
CA VAL A 37 -2.60 7.24 12.42
C VAL A 37 -3.10 6.33 13.54
N ARG A 38 -2.65 5.07 13.57
CA ARG A 38 -3.08 4.11 14.61
C ARG A 38 -2.66 4.56 16.01
N TYR A 39 -1.37 4.78 16.22
CA TYR A 39 -0.84 5.04 17.55
C TYR A 39 -0.98 6.50 17.99
N GLY A 40 -0.78 7.45 17.08
CA GLY A 40 -0.81 8.89 17.40
C GLY A 40 -2.21 9.50 17.42
N LEU A 41 -3.15 8.96 16.63
CA LEU A 41 -4.50 9.52 16.54
C LEU A 41 -5.55 8.63 17.23
N MET A 42 -5.51 7.31 17.04
CA MET A 42 -6.54 6.42 17.64
C MET A 42 -6.21 5.98 19.06
N GLU A 43 -4.97 5.60 19.35
CA GLU A 43 -4.59 5.00 20.64
C GLU A 43 -4.04 6.02 21.65
N ASP A 44 -3.71 7.24 21.23
CA ASP A 44 -3.17 8.25 22.15
C ASP A 44 -4.22 8.77 23.14
N ALA A 45 -3.88 8.72 24.43
CA ALA A 45 -4.75 9.09 25.54
C ALA A 45 -5.07 10.59 25.60
N GLN A 46 -4.23 11.45 25.02
CA GLN A 46 -4.46 12.90 25.02
C GLN A 46 -5.79 13.28 24.33
N TRP A 47 -6.17 12.53 23.30
CA TRP A 47 -7.41 12.79 22.55
C TRP A 47 -8.66 12.31 23.26
N VAL A 48 -8.56 11.36 24.20
CA VAL A 48 -9.72 10.83 24.93
C VAL A 48 -10.31 11.89 25.87
N GLY A 49 -9.45 12.66 26.54
CA GLY A 49 -9.87 13.79 27.37
C GLY A 49 -10.42 14.96 26.55
N LEU A 50 -9.79 15.26 25.42
CA LEU A 50 -10.19 16.37 24.54
C LEU A 50 -11.51 16.11 23.80
N CYS A 51 -11.74 14.87 23.36
CA CYS A 51 -12.97 14.47 22.65
C CYS A 51 -14.15 14.12 23.59
N GLY A 52 -13.97 14.22 24.91
CA GLY A 52 -15.03 14.03 25.91
C GLY A 52 -15.83 15.30 26.22
N VAL A 53 -15.37 16.45 25.74
CA VAL A 53 -16.01 17.77 25.93
C VAL A 53 -16.57 18.22 24.57
N PRO A 54 -17.76 18.85 24.50
CA PRO A 54 -18.29 19.38 23.25
C PRO A 54 -17.37 20.49 22.70
N GLY A 55 -16.51 20.09 21.78
CA GLY A 55 -15.62 20.96 21.01
C GLY A 55 -15.44 20.35 19.62
N GLU A 56 -15.63 21.16 18.58
CA GLU A 56 -15.51 20.78 17.16
C GLU A 56 -14.02 20.65 16.75
N TYR A 57 -13.28 19.80 17.46
CA TYR A 57 -11.93 19.46 17.04
C TYR A 57 -12.00 18.47 15.89
N TRP A 58 -11.41 18.82 14.76
CA TRP A 58 -11.40 17.98 13.56
C TRP A 58 -10.77 16.59 13.84
N GLN A 59 -9.85 16.48 14.80
CA GLN A 59 -9.24 15.22 15.23
C GLN A 59 -10.26 14.25 15.82
N CYS A 60 -11.25 14.76 16.58
CA CYS A 60 -12.31 13.94 17.15
C CYS A 60 -13.24 13.39 16.08
N GLN A 61 -13.56 14.20 15.07
CA GLN A 61 -14.37 13.77 13.92
C GLN A 61 -13.63 12.72 13.08
N VAL A 62 -12.33 12.93 12.83
CA VAL A 62 -11.50 11.96 12.13
C VAL A 62 -11.39 10.64 12.92
N ARG A 63 -11.16 10.67 14.24
CA ARG A 63 -11.21 9.46 15.10
C ARG A 63 -12.56 8.73 15.00
N ALA A 64 -13.67 9.46 15.05
CA ALA A 64 -15.01 8.87 14.95
C ALA A 64 -15.23 8.18 13.58
N LEU A 65 -14.87 8.86 12.48
CA LEU A 65 -14.97 8.32 11.13
C LEU A 65 -14.06 7.10 10.92
N LEU A 66 -12.82 7.16 11.42
CA LEU A 66 -11.90 6.01 11.38
C LEU A 66 -12.44 4.84 12.19
N GLY A 67 -12.99 5.10 13.39
CA GLY A 67 -13.61 4.05 14.22
C GLY A 67 -14.78 3.37 13.51
N LEU A 68 -15.64 4.17 12.88
CA LEU A 68 -16.75 3.67 12.07
C LEU A 68 -16.25 2.87 10.85
N GLY A 69 -15.23 3.39 10.16
CA GLY A 69 -14.62 2.75 8.99
C GLY A 69 -13.96 1.41 9.31
N ILE A 70 -13.32 1.30 10.48
CA ILE A 70 -12.74 0.04 10.97
C ILE A 70 -13.86 -0.95 11.34
N HIS A 71 -14.91 -0.49 12.02
CA HIS A 71 -16.04 -1.33 12.41
C HIS A 71 -16.72 -1.98 11.19
N PHE A 72 -16.97 -1.20 10.13
CA PHE A 72 -17.55 -1.71 8.89
C PHE A 72 -16.53 -2.26 7.89
N GLN A 73 -15.23 -2.23 8.24
CA GLN A 73 -14.13 -2.69 7.40
C GLN A 73 -14.16 -2.11 5.98
N VAL A 74 -14.60 -0.86 5.83
CA VAL A 74 -14.88 -0.22 4.52
C VAL A 74 -13.61 -0.18 3.67
N ILE A 75 -12.47 0.17 4.28
CA ILE A 75 -11.18 0.26 3.60
C ILE A 75 -10.72 -1.13 3.12
N ALA A 76 -10.92 -2.17 3.94
CA ALA A 76 -10.54 -3.53 3.60
C ALA A 76 -11.39 -4.10 2.46
N TRP A 77 -12.71 -3.92 2.51
CA TRP A 77 -13.62 -4.33 1.44
C TRP A 77 -13.36 -3.56 0.14
N GLY A 78 -13.12 -2.25 0.22
CA GLY A 78 -12.74 -1.44 -0.93
C GLY A 78 -11.43 -1.90 -1.58
N ALA A 79 -10.41 -2.16 -0.77
CA ALA A 79 -9.13 -2.68 -1.24
C ALA A 79 -9.28 -4.07 -1.90
N LEU A 80 -10.03 -4.98 -1.28
CA LEU A 80 -10.28 -6.30 -1.83
C LEU A 80 -11.08 -6.23 -3.14
N GLY A 81 -12.15 -5.44 -3.18
CA GLY A 81 -12.95 -5.24 -4.39
C GLY A 81 -12.11 -4.71 -5.56
N LEU A 82 -11.24 -3.74 -5.30
CA LEU A 82 -10.30 -3.21 -6.30
C LEU A 82 -9.26 -4.26 -6.73
N ALA A 83 -8.73 -5.05 -5.78
CA ALA A 83 -7.77 -6.10 -6.08
C ALA A 83 -8.39 -7.20 -6.96
N LEU A 84 -9.64 -7.57 -6.72
CA LEU A 84 -10.39 -8.51 -7.55
C LEU A 84 -10.68 -7.94 -8.94
N LEU A 85 -11.14 -6.68 -9.00
CA LEU A 85 -11.37 -5.97 -10.25
C LEU A 85 -10.09 -5.87 -11.10
N ALA A 86 -8.95 -5.64 -10.47
CA ALA A 86 -7.64 -5.58 -11.13
C ALA A 86 -7.27 -6.90 -11.84
N GLN A 87 -7.79 -8.05 -11.38
CA GLN A 87 -7.51 -9.33 -12.02
C GLN A 87 -8.23 -9.50 -13.36
N VAL A 88 -9.48 -9.04 -13.43
CA VAL A 88 -10.32 -9.18 -14.63
C VAL A 88 -10.07 -8.07 -15.65
N VAL A 89 -9.67 -6.88 -15.20
CA VAL A 89 -9.43 -5.74 -16.10
C VAL A 89 -8.13 -5.95 -16.90
N PRO A 90 -8.17 -5.95 -18.24
CA PRO A 90 -6.98 -6.13 -19.07
C PRO A 90 -6.13 -4.86 -19.12
N ARG A 91 -4.87 -5.01 -19.56
CA ARG A 91 -3.93 -3.91 -19.85
C ARG A 91 -3.55 -3.07 -18.61
N LYS A 92 -3.00 -1.88 -18.88
CA LYS A 92 -2.49 -0.90 -17.90
C LYS A 92 -3.53 -0.50 -16.85
N ALA A 93 -4.82 -0.50 -17.17
CA ALA A 93 -5.88 -0.17 -16.23
C ALA A 93 -5.91 -1.11 -15.02
N GLY A 94 -5.76 -2.43 -15.24
CA GLY A 94 -5.66 -3.40 -14.15
C GLY A 94 -4.40 -3.23 -13.30
N TRP A 95 -3.32 -2.69 -13.88
CA TRP A 95 -2.11 -2.37 -13.12
C TRP A 95 -2.31 -1.15 -12.20
N TYR A 96 -2.95 -0.08 -12.69
CA TYR A 96 -3.31 1.07 -11.86
C TYR A 96 -4.28 0.68 -10.73
N LEU A 97 -5.29 -0.15 -11.04
CA LEU A 97 -6.22 -0.67 -10.03
C LEU A 97 -5.50 -1.46 -8.95
N ALA A 98 -4.53 -2.29 -9.32
CA ALA A 98 -3.70 -3.01 -8.35
C ALA A 98 -2.86 -2.05 -7.48
N GLY A 99 -2.31 -0.98 -8.06
CA GLY A 99 -1.62 0.06 -7.31
C GLY A 99 -2.53 0.73 -6.27
N VAL A 100 -3.73 1.15 -6.67
CA VAL A 100 -4.71 1.76 -5.75
C VAL A 100 -5.15 0.76 -4.67
N ALA A 101 -5.38 -0.50 -5.04
CA ALA A 101 -5.70 -1.56 -4.09
C ALA A 101 -4.59 -1.75 -3.04
N LEU A 102 -3.31 -1.63 -3.44
CA LEU A 102 -2.17 -1.72 -2.53
C LEU A 102 -2.13 -0.54 -1.55
N VAL A 103 -2.36 0.68 -2.07
CA VAL A 103 -2.38 1.92 -1.27
C VAL A 103 -3.47 1.86 -0.21
N LEU A 104 -4.63 1.27 -0.50
CA LEU A 104 -5.72 1.09 0.48
C LEU A 104 -5.55 -0.16 1.37
N GLY A 105 -4.96 -1.22 0.82
CA GLY A 105 -4.76 -2.49 1.53
C GLY A 105 -3.73 -2.39 2.65
N ILE A 106 -2.63 -1.64 2.46
CA ILE A 106 -1.59 -1.49 3.49
C ILE A 106 -2.12 -0.78 4.75
N PRO A 107 -2.84 0.36 4.68
CA PRO A 107 -3.45 0.98 5.84
C PRO A 107 -4.49 0.06 6.47
N ALA A 108 -5.34 -0.61 5.68
CA ALA A 108 -6.32 -1.57 6.20
C ALA A 108 -5.66 -2.71 7.00
N LEU A 109 -4.50 -3.20 6.52
CA LEU A 109 -3.71 -4.23 7.20
C LEU A 109 -3.22 -3.74 8.58
N VAL A 110 -2.81 -2.47 8.68
CA VAL A 110 -2.29 -1.87 9.92
C VAL A 110 -3.40 -1.45 10.88
N LEU A 111 -4.52 -0.92 10.38
CA LEU A 111 -5.63 -0.36 11.16
C LEU A 111 -6.65 -1.42 11.64
N TYR A 112 -6.21 -2.60 12.08
CA TYR A 112 -7.06 -3.66 12.68
C TYR A 112 -7.96 -4.47 11.72
N THR A 113 -7.75 -4.46 10.40
CA THR A 113 -8.55 -5.27 9.44
C THR A 113 -7.72 -6.29 8.65
N ALA A 114 -6.76 -6.92 9.33
CA ALA A 114 -5.76 -7.78 8.69
C ALA A 114 -6.33 -9.00 7.96
N SER A 115 -7.37 -9.66 8.50
CA SER A 115 -7.93 -10.89 7.93
C SER A 115 -8.38 -10.76 6.49
N ILE A 116 -8.92 -9.60 6.08
CA ILE A 116 -9.35 -9.32 4.70
C ILE A 116 -8.22 -8.64 3.92
N ALA A 117 -7.53 -7.69 4.55
CA ALA A 117 -6.52 -6.85 3.89
C ALA A 117 -5.32 -7.65 3.36
N VAL A 118 -4.93 -8.75 4.02
CA VAL A 118 -3.85 -9.62 3.53
C VAL A 118 -4.14 -10.13 2.13
N PHE A 119 -5.36 -10.62 1.88
CA PHE A 119 -5.75 -11.12 0.56
C PHE A 119 -5.71 -10.01 -0.50
N ALA A 120 -6.20 -8.81 -0.16
CA ALA A 120 -6.16 -7.66 -1.05
C ALA A 120 -4.72 -7.29 -1.46
N VAL A 121 -3.80 -7.21 -0.48
CA VAL A 121 -2.38 -6.87 -0.72
C VAL A 121 -1.69 -7.95 -1.56
N VAL A 122 -1.93 -9.23 -1.28
CA VAL A 122 -1.36 -10.34 -2.05
C VAL A 122 -1.86 -10.32 -3.50
N LEU A 123 -3.18 -10.21 -3.71
CA LEU A 123 -3.76 -10.17 -5.06
C LEU A 123 -3.26 -8.96 -5.87
N ALA A 124 -3.20 -7.79 -5.24
CA ALA A 124 -2.66 -6.57 -5.86
C ALA A 124 -1.16 -6.75 -6.21
N GLY A 125 -0.37 -7.31 -5.31
CA GLY A 125 1.05 -7.60 -5.53
C GLY A 125 1.27 -8.56 -6.70
N LEU A 126 0.53 -9.68 -6.74
CA LEU A 126 0.60 -10.64 -7.84
C LEU A 126 0.25 -9.99 -9.19
N ARG A 127 -0.71 -9.06 -9.21
CA ARG A 127 -1.08 -8.34 -10.43
C ARG A 127 0.01 -7.38 -10.89
N LEU A 128 0.70 -6.70 -9.98
CA LEU A 128 1.79 -5.74 -10.28
C LEU A 128 3.02 -6.43 -10.87
N VAL A 129 3.34 -7.65 -10.44
CA VAL A 129 4.49 -8.44 -10.93
C VAL A 129 4.19 -9.26 -12.17
N ARG A 130 2.91 -9.34 -12.60
CA ARG A 130 2.50 -10.14 -13.75
C ARG A 130 3.15 -9.61 -15.03
N GLN A 131 4.04 -10.40 -15.63
CA GLN A 131 4.67 -10.04 -16.89
C GLN A 131 3.62 -10.01 -18.01
N PRO A 132 3.70 -9.03 -18.93
CA PRO A 132 2.88 -9.04 -20.13
C PRO A 132 3.21 -10.30 -20.94
N ALA A 133 2.19 -11.08 -21.30
CA ALA A 133 2.38 -12.28 -22.11
C ALA A 133 3.09 -11.92 -23.43
N PRO A 134 4.07 -12.71 -23.89
CA PRO A 134 4.74 -12.46 -25.15
C PRO A 134 3.69 -12.43 -26.26
N ALA A 135 3.69 -11.35 -27.05
CA ALA A 135 2.84 -11.23 -28.22
C ALA A 135 3.14 -12.43 -29.13
N LYS A 136 2.12 -13.23 -29.43
CA LYS A 136 2.23 -14.29 -30.43
C LYS A 136 2.52 -13.60 -31.76
N VAL A 137 3.75 -13.69 -32.25
CA VAL A 137 4.11 -13.26 -33.61
C VAL A 137 3.36 -14.20 -34.53
N ALA A 138 2.34 -13.67 -35.20
CA ALA A 138 1.58 -14.34 -36.25
C ALA A 138 2.14 -13.92 -37.60
#